data_AF-A0A3S1GIY4-F1
#
_entry.id   AF-A0A3S1GIY4-F1
#
_cell.length_a   1.000
_cell.length_b   1.000
_cell.length_c   1.000
_cell.angle_alpha   90.00
_cell.angle_beta   90.00
_cell.angle_gamma   90.00
#
_symmetry.space_group_name_H-M   'P 1'
#
loop_
_entity.id
_entity.type
_entity.pdbx_description
1 polymer ?
#
loop_
_entity_poly.entity_id
_entity_poly.type
_entity_poly.pdbx_seq_one_letter_code
_entity_poly.pdbx_strand_id
1 'polypeptide(L)'
;MSDRLRAVYGQLLAVLFALVIGAIIILMVDESPVKVFMTLLRGAFGDQAKIAGTLLQTTPILICGVAACIGLRGGMFNVGIEEQLALDADIEHATAQA
;
A
#
# COMPACT_ATOMS: atom_id res chain seq x y z
N MET A 1 25.02 -2.52 -13.99
CA MET A 1 24.20 -3.59 -13.35
C MET A 1 24.05 -3.36 -11.84
N SER A 2 25.11 -2.94 -11.14
CA SER A 2 25.10 -2.65 -9.69
C SER A 2 24.03 -1.68 -9.23
N ASP A 3 23.68 -0.66 -10.02
CA ASP A 3 22.74 0.37 -9.59
C ASP A 3 21.29 -0.12 -9.55
N ARG A 4 20.91 -1.04 -10.45
CA ARG A 4 19.59 -1.70 -10.40
C ARG A 4 19.48 -2.63 -9.19
N LEU A 5 20.55 -3.36 -8.87
CA LEU A 5 20.61 -4.22 -7.68
C LEU A 5 20.51 -3.40 -6.39
N ARG A 6 21.19 -2.25 -6.32
CA ARG A 6 21.09 -1.32 -5.18
C ARG A 6 19.67 -0.75 -5.02
N ALA A 7 19.01 -0.41 -6.12
CA ALA A 7 17.63 0.09 -6.07
C ALA A 7 16.64 -0.96 -5.55
N VAL A 8 16.70 -2.19 -6.05
CA VAL A 8 15.85 -3.29 -5.59
C VAL A 8 16.12 -3.64 -4.13
N TYR A 9 17.40 -3.66 -3.73
CA TYR A 9 17.79 -3.90 -2.34
C TYR A 9 17.22 -2.83 -1.39
N GLY A 10 17.29 -1.55 -1.77
CA GLY A 10 16.70 -0.46 -0.99
C GLY A 10 15.18 -0.60 -0.83
N GLN A 11 14.48 -1.00 -1.89
CA GLN A 11 13.03 -1.23 -1.86
C GLN A 11 12.67 -2.40 -0.93
N LEU A 12 13.41 -3.50 -0.99
CA LEU A 12 13.20 -4.66 -0.11
C LEU A 12 13.42 -4.30 1.37
N LEU A 13 14.47 -3.52 1.67
CA LEU A 13 14.69 -3.02 3.03
C LEU A 13 13.55 -2.12 3.51
N ALA A 14 13.06 -1.21 2.66
CA ALA A 14 11.95 -0.33 3.03
C ALA A 14 10.68 -1.12 3.38
N VAL A 15 10.34 -2.14 2.58
CA VAL A 15 9.21 -3.04 2.86
C VAL A 15 9.43 -3.82 4.17
N LEU A 16 10.65 -4.32 4.40
CA LEU A 16 10.99 -5.02 5.63
C LEU A 16 10.81 -4.12 6.87
N PHE A 17 11.31 -2.88 6.81
CA PHE A 17 11.14 -1.91 7.91
C PHE A 17 9.66 -1.60 8.15
N ALA A 18 8.87 -1.41 7.09
CA ALA A 18 7.43 -1.19 7.23
C ALA A 18 6.73 -2.37 7.93
N LEU A 19 7.07 -3.61 7.57
CA LEU A 19 6.54 -4.81 8.22
C LEU A 19 6.97 -4.93 9.69
N VAL A 20 8.23 -4.62 10.00
CA VAL A 20 8.75 -4.64 11.38
C VAL A 20 8.06 -3.59 12.25
N ILE A 21 7.94 -2.36 11.75
CA ILE A 21 7.23 -1.28 12.47
C ILE A 21 5.76 -1.67 12.69
N GLY A 22 5.10 -2.19 11.65
CA GLY A 22 3.73 -2.70 11.77
C GLY A 22 3.60 -3.81 12.82
N ALA A 23 4.56 -4.75 12.86
CA ALA A 23 4.59 -5.81 13.85
C ALA A 23 4.75 -5.27 15.28
N ILE A 24 5.61 -4.26 15.49
CA ILE A 24 5.78 -3.60 16.78
C ILE A 24 4.47 -2.94 17.23
N ILE A 25 3.79 -2.23 16.33
CA ILE A 25 2.49 -1.60 16.62
C ILE A 25 1.46 -2.65 17.02
N ILE A 26 1.39 -3.79 16.31
CA ILE A 26 0.46 -4.87 16.65
C ILE A 26 0.76 -5.44 18.04
N LEU A 27 2.04 -5.63 18.38
CA LEU A 27 2.44 -6.08 19.72
C LEU A 27 2.06 -5.08 20.81
N MET A 28 2.09 -3.77 20.53
CA MET A 28 1.67 -2.74 21.49
C MET A 28 0.18 -2.79 21.82
N VAL A 29 -0.65 -3.41 20.97
CA VAL A 29 -2.09 -3.60 21.17
C VAL A 29 -2.39 -5.00 21.73
N ASP A 30 -1.36 -5.71 22.23
CA ASP A 30 -1.46 -7.07 22.79
C ASP A 30 -2.03 -8.12 21.82
N GLU A 31 -1.88 -7.91 20.51
CA GLU A 31 -2.27 -8.87 19.48
C GLU A 31 -1.08 -9.59 18.85
N SER A 32 -1.33 -10.75 18.25
CA SER A 32 -0.29 -11.54 17.59
C SER A 32 -0.01 -11.01 16.17
N PRO A 33 1.21 -10.52 15.87
CA PRO A 33 1.54 -9.99 14.53
C PRO A 33 1.33 -11.02 13.44
N VAL A 34 1.70 -12.29 13.71
CA VAL A 34 1.54 -13.40 12.76
C VAL A 34 0.06 -13.61 12.41
N LYS A 35 -0.83 -13.56 13.41
CA LYS A 35 -2.28 -13.72 13.22
C LYS A 35 -2.86 -12.54 12.43
N VAL A 36 -2.43 -11.32 12.73
CA VAL A 36 -2.88 -10.11 12.02
C VAL A 36 -2.40 -10.12 10.57
N PHE A 37 -1.12 -10.39 10.31
CA PHE A 37 -0.62 -10.50 8.93
C PHE A 37 -1.29 -11.62 8.15
N MET A 38 -1.57 -12.78 8.78
CA MET A 38 -2.35 -13.84 8.14
C MET A 38 -3.78 -13.41 7.82
N THR A 39 -4.41 -12.64 8.70
CA THR A 39 -5.73 -12.07 8.46
C THR A 39 -5.70 -11.08 7.29
N LEU A 40 -4.69 -10.22 7.21
CA LEU A 40 -4.49 -9.29 6.09
C LEU A 40 -4.30 -10.04 4.76
N LEU A 41 -3.46 -11.09 4.74
CA LEU A 41 -3.26 -11.91 3.55
C LEU A 41 -4.54 -12.62 3.10
N ARG A 42 -5.34 -13.15 4.04
CA ARG A 42 -6.66 -13.73 3.72
C ARG A 42 -7.68 -12.68 3.30
N GLY A 43 -7.57 -11.47 3.82
CA GLY A 43 -8.38 -10.31 3.43
C GLY A 43 -8.09 -9.87 2.00
N ALA A 44 -6.83 -9.90 1.59
CA ALA A 44 -6.41 -9.51 0.25
C ALA A 44 -6.57 -10.62 -0.81
N PHE A 45 -6.28 -11.88 -0.44
CA PHE A 45 -6.17 -12.99 -1.41
C PHE A 45 -7.13 -14.17 -1.15
N GLY A 46 -8.09 -14.03 -0.24
CA GLY A 46 -8.92 -15.15 0.20
C GLY A 46 -9.86 -15.72 -0.87
N ASP A 47 -10.44 -14.85 -1.72
CA ASP A 47 -11.35 -15.23 -2.79
C ASP A 47 -11.20 -14.27 -4.00
N GLN A 48 -11.88 -14.59 -5.10
CA GLN A 48 -11.78 -13.82 -6.33
C GLN A 48 -12.29 -12.37 -6.18
N ALA A 49 -13.31 -12.13 -5.35
CA ALA A 49 -13.83 -10.79 -5.12
C ALA A 49 -12.84 -9.95 -4.29
N LYS A 50 -12.19 -10.55 -3.28
CA LYS A 50 -11.14 -9.90 -2.48
C LYS A 50 -9.89 -9.58 -3.29
N ILE A 51 -9.48 -10.48 -4.17
CA ILE A 51 -8.37 -10.22 -5.10
C ILE A 51 -8.73 -9.08 -6.04
N ALA A 52 -9.95 -9.09 -6.60
CA ALA A 52 -10.43 -8.01 -7.46
C ALA A 52 -10.49 -6.67 -6.72
N GLY A 53 -10.98 -6.65 -5.48
CA GLY A 53 -10.99 -5.45 -4.63
C GLY A 53 -9.58 -4.94 -4.32
N THR A 54 -8.66 -5.84 -3.98
CA THR A 54 -7.25 -5.49 -3.76
C THR A 54 -6.63 -4.87 -5.01
N LEU A 55 -6.87 -5.45 -6.19
CA LEU A 55 -6.39 -4.89 -7.46
C LEU A 55 -7.04 -3.55 -7.80
N LEU A 56 -8.35 -3.42 -7.56
CA LEU A 56 -9.10 -2.18 -7.78
C LEU A 56 -8.52 -1.04 -6.95
N GLN A 57 -8.18 -1.33 -5.69
CA GLN A 57 -7.62 -0.35 -4.76
C GLN A 57 -6.14 -0.03 -5.05
N THR A 58 -5.35 -1.05 -5.37
CA THR A 58 -3.89 -0.89 -5.57
C THR A 58 -3.53 -0.28 -6.92
N THR A 59 -4.34 -0.49 -7.96
CA THR A 59 -4.09 0.06 -9.31
C THR A 59 -3.91 1.57 -9.32
N PRO A 60 -4.82 2.41 -8.76
CA PRO A 60 -4.62 3.84 -8.72
C PRO A 60 -3.40 4.23 -7.88
N ILE A 61 -3.14 3.57 -6.75
CA ILE A 61 -1.96 3.83 -5.89
C ILE A 61 -0.66 3.66 -6.68
N LEU A 62 -0.56 2.58 -7.46
CA LEU A 62 0.62 2.30 -8.28
C LEU A 62 0.82 3.37 -9.36
N ILE A 63 -0.25 3.77 -10.05
CA ILE A 63 -0.19 4.81 -11.08
C ILE A 63 0.23 6.15 -10.47
N CYS A 64 -0.35 6.54 -9.33
CA CYS A 64 0.01 7.75 -8.59
C CYS A 64 1.48 7.71 -8.13
N GLY A 65 1.96 6.58 -7.60
CA GLY A 65 3.36 6.43 -7.19
C GLY A 65 4.34 6.64 -8.35
N VAL A 66 4.04 6.08 -9.53
CA VAL A 66 4.85 6.28 -10.74
C VAL A 66 4.80 7.74 -11.20
N ALA A 67 3.62 8.36 -11.22
CA ALA A 67 3.45 9.77 -11.58
C ALA A 67 4.19 10.71 -10.60
N ALA A 68 4.17 10.42 -9.31
CA ALA A 68 4.91 11.15 -8.29
C ALA A 68 6.42 11.02 -8.49
N CYS A 69 6.94 9.81 -8.76
CA CYS A 69 8.36 9.62 -9.08
C CYS A 69 8.80 10.44 -10.31
N ILE A 70 7.94 10.56 -11.33
CA ILE A 70 8.21 11.36 -12.52
C ILE A 70 8.20 12.87 -12.16
N GLY A 71 7.21 13.33 -11.41
CA GLY A 71 7.10 14.73 -10.97
C GLY A 71 8.28 15.18 -10.11
N LEU A 72 8.66 14.36 -9.12
CA LEU A 72 9.79 14.62 -8.23
C LEU A 72 11.12 14.70 -8.99
N ARG A 73 11.30 13.89 -10.05
CA ARG A 73 12.46 13.98 -10.94
C ARG A 73 12.49 15.27 -11.75
N GLY A 74 11.33 15.85 -12.04
CA GLY A 74 11.18 17.14 -12.72
C GLY A 74 11.24 18.36 -11.77
N GLY A 75 11.46 18.15 -10.47
CA GLY A 75 11.46 19.22 -9.45
C GLY A 75 10.05 19.74 -9.10
N MET A 76 8.99 19.09 -9.58
CA MET A 76 7.61 19.44 -9.26
C MET A 76 7.14 18.54 -8.11
N PHE A 77 6.71 19.15 -7.01
CA PHE A 77 6.13 18.41 -5.90
C PHE A 77 4.72 17.95 -6.31
N ASN A 78 4.51 16.64 -6.39
CA ASN A 78 3.22 16.06 -6.73
C ASN A 78 2.41 15.84 -5.46
N VAL A 79 1.29 16.57 -5.31
CA VAL A 79 0.38 16.52 -4.16
C VAL A 79 -0.72 15.45 -4.33
N GLY A 80 -0.62 14.57 -5.34
CA GLY A 80 -1.61 13.55 -5.73
C GLY A 80 -2.02 12.51 -4.66
N ILE A 81 -1.57 12.68 -3.42
CA ILE A 81 -1.92 11.87 -2.25
C ILE A 81 -3.20 12.41 -1.57
N GLU A 82 -3.47 13.72 -1.62
CA GLU A 82 -4.69 14.30 -1.04
C GLU A 82 -5.94 13.81 -1.80
N GLU A 83 -5.89 13.73 -3.13
CA GLU A 83 -7.03 13.27 -3.93
C GLU A 83 -7.22 11.75 -3.90
N GLN A 84 -6.17 10.98 -3.60
CA GLN A 84 -6.29 9.53 -3.40
C GLN A 84 -7.02 9.19 -2.09
N LEU A 85 -6.82 9.99 -1.03
CA LEU A 85 -7.57 9.88 0.23
C LEU A 85 -9.05 10.25 0.04
N ALA A 86 -9.35 11.24 -0.80
CA ALA A 86 -10.72 11.61 -1.13
C ALA A 86 -11.43 10.53 -1.96
N LEU A 87 -10.76 9.99 -2.98
CA LEU A 87 -11.33 8.96 -3.85
C LEU A 87 -11.64 7.67 -3.09
N ASP A 88 -10.79 7.29 -2.14
CA ASP A 88 -11.00 6.10 -1.30
C ASP A 88 -12.20 6.28 -0.36
N ALA A 89 -12.31 7.46 0.27
CA ALA A 89 -13.45 7.82 1.10
C ALA A 89 -14.77 7.78 0.32
N ASP A 90 -14.78 8.23 -0.93
CA ASP A 90 -15.96 8.19 -1.81
C ASP A 90 -16.33 6.75 -2.22
N ILE A 91 -15.34 5.87 -2.47
CA ILE A 91 -15.59 4.45 -2.78
C ILE A 91 -16.18 3.72 -1.58
N GLU A 92 -15.69 3.99 -0.37
CA GLU A 92 -16.23 3.44 0.87
C GLU A 92 -17.68 3.90 1.11
N HIS A 93 -17.97 5.19 0.86
CA HIS A 93 -19.32 5.73 0.97
C HIS A 93 -20.29 5.14 -0.08
N ALA A 94 -19.82 4.90 -1.31
CA ALA A 94 -20.61 4.32 -2.39
C ALA A 94 -20.89 2.82 -2.18
N THR A 95 -19.95 2.08 -1.58
CA THR A 95 -20.12 0.66 -1.25
C THR A 95 -20.97 0.43 0.00
N ALA A 96 -21.03 1.39 0.93
CA ALA A 96 -21.93 1.35 2.09
C ALA A 96 -23.42 1.60 1.75
N GLN A 97 -23.71 2.10 0.55
CA GLN A 97 -25.07 2.39 0.05
C GLN A 97 -25.60 1.36 -0.97
N ALA A 98 -24.80 0.36 -1.34
CA ALA A 98 -25.12 -0.71 -2.30
C ALA A 98 -25.43 -2.04 -1.59
#